data_AF-A0A7Z9SZY1-F1
#
_entry.id   AF-A0A7Z9SZY1-F1
#
_cell.length_a   1.000
_cell.length_b   1.000
_cell.length_c   1.000
_cell.angle_alpha   90.00
_cell.angle_beta   90.00
_cell.angle_gamma   90.00
#
_symmetry.space_group_name_H-M   'P 1'
#
loop_
_entity.id
_entity.type
_entity.pdbx_description
1 polymer ?
#
loop_
_entity_poly.entity_id
_entity_poly.type
_entity_poly.pdbx_seq_one_letter_code
_entity_poly.pdbx_strand_id
1 'polypeptide(L)' 'MADPTTFAYVVLKAIQDRIMLTQAAILQGRPKDFMDYCDLTGELRGLEFAEQEVKDALQSSEEE' A
#
# COMPACT_ATOMS: atom_id res chain seq x y z
N MET A 1 -20.53 14.62 7.11
CA MET A 1 -19.08 14.62 6.81
C MET A 1 -18.59 13.21 7.11
N ALA A 2 -17.80 12.58 6.24
CA ALA A 2 -17.24 11.27 6.55
C ALA A 2 -16.31 11.42 7.76
N ASP A 3 -16.46 10.52 8.73
CA ASP A 3 -15.60 10.46 9.90
C ASP A 3 -14.13 10.23 9.45
N PRO A 4 -13.14 10.96 10.00
CA PRO A 4 -11.74 10.84 9.59
C PRO A 4 -11.19 9.42 9.66
N THR A 5 -11.62 8.64 10.64
CA THR A 5 -11.21 7.24 10.81
C THR A 5 -11.77 6.38 9.66
N THR A 6 -13.02 6.61 9.27
CA THR A 6 -13.61 5.97 8.09
C THR A 6 -12.82 6.28 6.81
N PHE A 7 -12.37 7.52 6.62
CA PHE A 7 -11.52 7.89 5.48
C PHE A 7 -10.17 7.16 5.50
N ALA A 8 -9.51 7.11 6.66
CA ALA A 8 -8.24 6.41 6.83
C ALA A 8 -8.36 4.90 6.51
N TYR A 9 -9.44 4.24 6.92
CA TYR A 9 -9.69 2.84 6.55
C TYR A 9 -9.92 2.62 5.05
N VAL A 10 -10.57 3.57 4.36
CA VAL A 10 -10.73 3.52 2.90
C VAL A 10 -9.37 3.63 2.20
N VAL A 11 -8.51 4.54 2.67
CA VAL A 11 -7.15 4.70 2.14
C VAL A 11 -6.30 3.45 2.41
N LEU A 12 -6.35 2.91 3.62
CA LEU A 12 -5.63 1.68 3.98
C LEU A 12 -6.02 0.52 3.06
N LYS A 13 -7.32 0.35 2.80
CA LYS A 13 -7.80 -0.66 1.86
C LYS A 13 -7.26 -0.45 0.44
N ALA A 14 -7.27 0.80 -0.05
CA ALA A 14 -6.75 1.10 -1.38
C ALA A 14 -5.24 0.80 -1.51
N ILE A 15 -4.47 1.05 -0.45
CA ILE A 15 -3.03 0.69 -0.39
C ILE A 15 -2.88 -0.84 -0.46
N GLN A 16 -3.64 -1.58 0.34
CA GLN A 16 -3.61 -3.05 0.36
C GLN A 16 -3.98 -3.66 -0.99
N ASP A 17 -5.03 -3.16 -1.63
CA ASP A 17 -5.44 -3.60 -2.96
C ASP A 17 -4.32 -3.35 -3.98
N ARG A 18 -3.64 -2.21 -3.89
CA ARG A 18 -2.52 -1.88 -4.78
C ARG A 18 -1.30 -2.79 -4.53
N ILE A 19 -0.96 -3.08 -3.27
CA ILE A 19 0.09 -4.04 -2.91
C ILE A 19 -0.17 -5.39 -3.57
N MET A 20 -1.39 -5.92 -3.45
CA MET A 20 -1.76 -7.21 -4.05
C MET A 20 -1.60 -7.20 -5.57
N LEU A 21 -2.02 -6.11 -6.23
CA LEU A 21 -1.90 -5.97 -7.69
C LEU A 21 -0.43 -5.85 -8.13
N THR A 22 0.40 -5.11 -7.40
CA THR A 22 1.82 -4.94 -7.71
C THR A 22 2.59 -6.24 -7.49
N GLN A 23 2.33 -6.96 -6.39
CA GLN A 23 2.89 -8.30 -6.16
C GLN A 23 2.49 -9.28 -7.27
N ALA A 24 1.20 -9.29 -7.66
CA ALA A 24 0.73 -10.13 -8.75
C ALA A 24 1.40 -9.76 -10.09
N ALA A 25 1.59 -8.48 -10.38
CA ALA A 25 2.26 -8.02 -11.60
C ALA A 25 3.72 -8.53 -11.67
N ILE A 26 4.44 -8.45 -10.56
CA ILE A 26 5.82 -8.96 -10.45
C ILE A 26 5.83 -10.48 -10.66
N LEU A 27 4.98 -11.23 -9.94
CA LEU A 27 4.92 -12.70 -10.01
C LEU A 27 4.49 -13.22 -11.38
N GLN A 28 3.62 -12.49 -12.09
CA GLN A 28 3.18 -12.83 -13.44
C GLN A 28 4.21 -12.49 -14.52
N GLY A 29 5.37 -11.93 -14.15
CA GLY A 29 6.40 -11.54 -15.10
C GLY A 29 5.98 -10.38 -16.00
N ARG A 30 5.17 -9.44 -15.50
CA ARG A 30 4.85 -8.21 -16.24
C ARG A 30 6.04 -7.27 -16.51
N PRO A 31 7.06 -7.13 -15.63
CA PRO A 31 8.21 -6.30 -15.96
C PRO A 31 8.93 -6.86 -17.19
N LYS A 32 9.23 -6.00 -18.17
CA LYS A 32 9.86 -6.43 -19.44
C LYS A 32 11.38 -6.39 -19.37
N ASP A 33 11.92 -5.57 -18.49
CA ASP A 33 13.34 -5.44 -18.25
C ASP A 33 13.66 -5.20 -16.76
N PHE A 34 14.94 -5.03 -16.45
CA PHE A 34 15.42 -4.82 -15.10
C PHE A 34 14.92 -3.49 -14.50
N MET A 35 14.76 -2.45 -15.33
CA MET A 35 14.28 -1.16 -14.85
C MET A 35 12.82 -1.24 -14.44
N ASP A 36 11.97 -1.87 -15.28
CA ASP A 36 10.57 -2.13 -14.94
C ASP A 36 10.43 -2.92 -13.63
N TYR A 37 11.31 -3.90 -13.41
CA TYR A 37 11.33 -4.69 -12.18
C TYR A 37 11.74 -3.84 -10.96
N CYS A 38 12.78 -3.01 -11.11
CA CYS A 38 13.21 -2.08 -10.07
C CYS A 38 12.10 -1.08 -9.71
N ASP A 39 11.38 -0.55 -10.70
CA ASP A 39 10.27 0.37 -10.48
C ASP A 39 9.13 -0.30 -9.70
N LEU A 40 8.70 -1.51 -10.12
CA LEU A 40 7.63 -2.23 -9.45
C LEU A 40 8.00 -2.67 -8.03
N THR A 41 9.25 -3.09 -7.80
CA THR A 41 9.73 -3.45 -6.46
C THR A 41 9.93 -2.23 -5.57
N GLY A 42 10.32 -1.09 -6.14
CA GLY A 42 10.35 0.20 -5.46
C GLY A 42 8.96 0.69 -5.04
N GLU A 43 7.99 0.62 -5.96
CA GLU A 43 6.58 0.92 -5.68
C GLU A 43 6.05 0.02 -4.55
N LEU A 44 6.31 -1.29 -4.62
CA LEU A 44 5.88 -2.24 -3.60
C LEU A 44 6.39 -1.86 -2.20
N ARG A 45 7.69 -1.56 -2.07
CA ARG A 45 8.28 -1.15 -0.79
C ARG A 45 7.68 0.15 -0.27
N GLY A 46 7.43 1.12 -1.14
CA GLY A 46 6.80 2.38 -0.77
C GLY A 46 5.36 2.19 -0.27
N LEU A 47 4.61 1.28 -0.90
CA LEU A 47 3.25 0.94 -0.47
C LEU A 47 3.24 0.19 0.87
N GLU A 48 4.14 -0.77 1.07
CA GLU A 48 4.27 -1.49 2.36
C GLU A 48 4.63 -0.53 3.50
N PHE A 49 5.52 0.44 3.26
CA PHE A 49 5.83 1.49 4.22
C PHE A 49 4.60 2.36 4.53
N ALA A 50 3.89 2.82 3.50
CA ALA A 50 2.67 3.62 3.68
C ALA A 50 1.57 2.85 4.42
N GLU A 51 1.44 1.55 4.17
CA GLU A 51 0.49 0.68 4.89
C GLU A 51 0.82 0.66 6.39
N GLN A 52 2.10 0.53 6.75
CA GLN A 52 2.54 0.52 8.14
C GLN A 52 2.26 1.86 8.83
N GLU A 53 2.64 2.98 8.22
CA GLU A 53 2.41 4.33 8.79
C GLU A 53 0.92 4.61 9.04
N VAL A 54 0.05 4.19 8.12
CA VAL A 54 -1.40 4.37 8.28
C VAL A 54 -1.95 3.47 9.41
N LYS A 55 -1.47 2.24 9.53
CA LYS A 55 -1.85 1.35 10.64
C LYS A 55 -1.41 1.91 11.99
N ASP A 56 -0.18 2.41 12.08
CA ASP A 56 0.38 2.97 13.31
C ASP A 56 -0.40 4.23 13.74
N ALA A 57 -0.76 5.08 12.79
CA ALA A 57 -1.58 6.27 13.03
C ALA A 57 -3.02 5.92 13.47
N LEU A 58 -3.64 4.91 12.83
CA LEU A 58 -4.97 4.41 13.21
C LEU A 58 -4.96 3.83 14.63
N GLN A 59 -3.98 2.97 14.94
CA GLN A 59 -3.84 2.37 16.26
C GLN A 59 -3.66 3.45 17.33
N SER A 60 -2.78 4.43 17.09
CA SER A 60 -2.56 5.53 18.04
C SER A 60 -3.82 6.35 18.28
N SER A 61 -4.64 6.57 17.24
CA SER A 61 -5.91 7.31 17.35
C SER A 61 -7.02 6.53 18.04
N GLU A 62 -6.95 5.20 18.08
CA GLU A 62 -7.93 4.34 18.74
C GLU A 62 -7.60 4.09 20.23
N GLU A 63 -6.33 4.26 20.60
CA GLU A 63 -5.82 4.14 21.98
C GLU A 63 -5.91 5.45 22.79
N GLU A 64 -6.11 6.61 22.14
CA GLU A 64 -6.42 7.92 22.74
C GLU A 64 -7.91 8.10 23.08
#